data_AF-A0A1G0ZRI0-F1
#
_entry.id   AF-A0A1G0ZRI0-F1
#
_cell.length_a   1.000
_cell.length_b   1.000
_cell.length_c   1.000
_cell.angle_alpha   90.00
_cell.angle_beta   90.00
_cell.angle_gamma   90.00
#
_symmetry.space_group_name_H-M   'P 1'
#
loop_
_entity.id
_entity.type
_entity.pdbx_description
1 polymer ?
#
loop_
_entity_poly.entity_id
_entity_poly.type
_entity_poly.pdbx_seq_one_letter_code
_entity_poly.pdbx_strand_id
1 'polypeptide(L)'
;MIMKTGMRWMVLMACVAGVAGSRLWAGEGDEGGRAAARATKAAEIKEHRAEKVAEIKKNREAKHAEHSAEWTARHNDFVAKLTERLNKSQHLDAAQKAEILAFVEEQYGENVEYWDAQHAENIALLDAIAADPNLTRDQIKAKVKAHIDSQKSENQEHRTEQKTERQEHREKIKNEIQK
;
A
#
# COMPACT_ATOMS: atom_id res chain seq x y z
N MET A 1 -32.07 -0.63 -53.27
CA MET A 1 -33.26 -1.40 -52.85
C MET A 1 -33.93 -0.60 -51.74
N ILE A 2 -34.99 0.18 -51.98
CA ILE A 2 -36.40 -0.27 -52.10
C ILE A 2 -36.72 -1.11 -50.83
N MET A 3 -37.53 -0.71 -49.84
CA MET A 3 -38.86 -0.07 -49.92
C MET A 3 -39.28 0.50 -48.55
N LYS A 4 -39.98 1.64 -48.58
CA LYS A 4 -40.93 2.12 -47.56
C LYS A 4 -42.22 1.29 -47.61
N THR A 5 -42.77 0.92 -46.45
CA THR A 5 -44.20 0.62 -46.16
C THR A 5 -44.27 0.29 -44.66
N GLY A 6 -45.11 0.83 -43.77
CA GLY A 6 -46.42 1.47 -43.90
C GLY A 6 -47.49 0.56 -43.30
N MET A 7 -48.07 0.95 -42.14
CA MET A 7 -49.34 0.53 -41.49
C MET A 7 -49.16 0.67 -39.97
N ARG A 8 -49.77 1.58 -39.19
CA ARG A 8 -51.09 2.21 -39.17
C ARG A 8 -52.24 1.19 -39.06
N TRP A 9 -52.48 0.72 -37.84
CA TRP A 9 -53.81 0.29 -37.38
C TRP A 9 -54.17 1.09 -36.14
N MET A 10 -55.30 1.78 -36.26
CA MET A 10 -56.01 2.54 -35.24
C MET A 10 -57.32 1.78 -35.07
N VAL A 11 -57.62 1.28 -33.87
CA VAL A 11 -58.98 0.88 -33.51
C VAL A 11 -59.35 1.56 -32.20
N LEU A 12 -60.54 2.13 -32.28
CA LEU A 12 -61.23 3.05 -31.38
C LEU A 12 -61.98 2.31 -30.27
N MET A 13 -62.23 3.03 -29.16
CA MET A 13 -63.43 2.99 -28.30
C MET A 13 -63.69 1.74 -27.45
N ALA A 14 -64.30 1.79 -26.26
CA ALA A 14 -64.78 2.83 -25.33
C ALA A 14 -65.30 2.11 -24.06
N CYS A 15 -65.85 2.89 -23.11
CA CYS A 15 -66.64 2.54 -21.91
C CYS A 15 -65.82 2.36 -20.62
N VAL A 16 -65.80 3.32 -19.68
CA VAL A 16 -66.87 3.92 -18.82
C VAL A 16 -66.96 3.22 -17.46
N ALA A 17 -66.75 4.04 -16.43
CA ALA A 17 -67.22 3.99 -15.04
C ALA A 17 -66.74 2.86 -14.10
N GLY A 18 -66.13 3.30 -13.00
CA GLY A 18 -65.89 2.51 -11.80
C GLY A 18 -65.23 3.33 -10.70
N VAL A 19 -65.96 4.30 -10.12
CA VAL A 19 -65.59 4.84 -8.80
C VAL A 19 -65.92 3.78 -7.76
N ALA A 20 -64.89 3.17 -7.18
CA ALA A 20 -64.99 2.47 -5.91
C ALA A 20 -63.64 2.51 -5.21
N GLY A 21 -63.63 3.08 -4.01
CA GLY A 21 -62.43 3.23 -3.22
C GLY A 21 -61.79 1.89 -2.87
N SER A 22 -60.46 1.90 -2.87
CA SER A 22 -59.66 1.15 -1.93
C SER A 22 -58.30 1.81 -1.91
N ARG A 23 -58.12 2.70 -0.93
CA ARG A 23 -56.82 3.15 -0.46
C ARG A 23 -56.18 1.95 0.23
N LEU A 24 -55.77 0.95 -0.56
CA LEU A 24 -54.87 -0.09 -0.11
C LEU A 24 -53.51 0.59 0.01
N TRP A 25 -53.19 1.04 1.21
CA TRP A 25 -51.81 1.27 1.62
C TRP A 25 -51.13 -0.10 1.70
N ALA A 26 -50.75 -0.63 0.53
CA ALA A 26 -49.82 -1.74 0.44
C ALA A 26 -48.44 -1.18 0.82
N GLY A 27 -48.09 -1.34 2.10
CA GLY A 27 -46.71 -1.23 2.57
C GLY A 27 -45.89 -2.42 2.09
N GLU A 28 -45.81 -2.63 0.77
CA GLU A 28 -44.75 -3.44 0.17
C GLU A 28 -43.64 -2.45 -0.15
N GLY A 29 -42.72 -2.33 0.81
CA GLY A 29 -41.60 -1.42 0.72
C GLY A 29 -40.83 -1.66 -0.57
N ASP A 30 -40.58 -0.58 -1.30
CA ASP A 30 -39.67 -0.52 -2.44
C ASP A 30 -38.24 -0.86 -1.98
N GLU A 31 -37.98 -2.13 -1.73
CA GLU A 31 -36.67 -2.66 -1.37
C GLU A 31 -35.76 -2.69 -2.60
N GLY A 32 -36.32 -2.88 -3.79
CA GLY A 32 -35.60 -2.82 -5.07
C GLY A 32 -34.99 -1.44 -5.34
N GLY A 33 -35.79 -0.37 -5.22
CA GLY A 33 -35.31 1.01 -5.38
C GLY A 33 -34.31 1.42 -4.30
N ARG A 34 -34.53 1.00 -3.05
CA ARG A 34 -33.58 1.23 -1.94
C ARG A 34 -32.26 0.46 -2.12
N ALA A 35 -32.30 -0.76 -2.66
CA ALA A 35 -31.10 -1.55 -2.96
C ALA A 35 -30.30 -0.92 -4.12
N ALA A 36 -30.97 -0.49 -5.18
CA ALA A 36 -30.34 0.21 -6.30
C ALA A 36 -29.66 1.52 -5.85
N ALA A 37 -30.33 2.33 -5.02
CA ALA A 37 -29.76 3.57 -4.47
C ALA A 37 -28.56 3.34 -3.53
N ARG A 38 -28.53 2.22 -2.80
CA ARG A 38 -27.36 1.82 -1.99
C ARG A 38 -26.20 1.38 -2.87
N ALA A 39 -26.48 0.66 -3.95
CA ALA A 39 -25.44 0.21 -4.89
C ALA A 39 -24.79 1.39 -5.63
N THR A 40 -25.56 2.37 -6.09
CA THR A 40 -25.01 3.59 -6.72
C THR A 40 -24.15 4.39 -5.75
N LYS A 41 -24.64 4.62 -4.52
CA LYS A 41 -23.86 5.31 -3.49
C LYS A 41 -22.57 4.56 -3.11
N ALA A 42 -22.61 3.23 -3.05
CA ALA A 42 -21.42 2.43 -2.80
C ALA A 42 -20.40 2.55 -3.95
N ALA A 43 -20.86 2.62 -5.20
CA ALA A 43 -20.01 2.83 -6.37
C ALA A 43 -19.35 4.22 -6.34
N GLU A 44 -20.11 5.28 -6.05
CA GLU A 44 -19.57 6.64 -5.89
C GLU A 44 -18.53 6.73 -4.77
N ILE A 45 -18.80 6.11 -3.62
CA ILE A 45 -17.85 6.04 -2.49
C ILE A 45 -16.57 5.32 -2.91
N LYS A 46 -16.70 4.22 -3.66
CA LYS A 46 -15.55 3.46 -4.16
C LYS A 46 -14.69 4.30 -5.10
N GLU A 47 -15.31 4.99 -6.05
CA GLU A 47 -14.62 5.84 -7.03
C GLU A 47 -13.87 6.99 -6.35
N HIS A 48 -14.55 7.78 -5.52
CA HIS A 48 -13.91 8.88 -4.78
C HIS A 48 -12.80 8.39 -3.82
N ARG A 49 -12.92 7.19 -3.25
CA ARG A 49 -11.83 6.58 -2.46
C ARG A 49 -10.65 6.18 -3.34
N ALA A 50 -10.92 5.59 -4.50
CA ALA A 50 -9.88 5.19 -5.45
C ALA A 50 -9.07 6.41 -5.92
N GLU A 51 -9.72 7.54 -6.21
CA GLU A 51 -9.04 8.80 -6.56
C GLU A 51 -8.12 9.29 -5.44
N LYS A 52 -8.62 9.35 -4.20
CA LYS A 52 -7.82 9.76 -3.04
C LYS A 52 -6.65 8.82 -2.78
N VAL A 53 -6.88 7.51 -2.89
CA VAL A 53 -5.82 6.53 -2.72
C VAL A 53 -4.78 6.64 -3.84
N ALA A 54 -5.18 6.90 -5.09
CA ALA A 54 -4.25 7.12 -6.19
C ALA A 54 -3.34 8.34 -5.94
N GLU A 55 -3.88 9.45 -5.43
CA GLU A 55 -3.08 10.62 -5.06
C GLU A 55 -2.11 10.32 -3.92
N ILE A 56 -2.59 9.62 -2.87
CA ILE A 56 -1.74 9.21 -1.74
C ILE A 56 -0.61 8.29 -2.21
N LYS A 57 -0.92 7.31 -3.08
CA LYS A 57 0.07 6.39 -3.65
C LYS A 57 1.13 7.13 -4.42
N LYS A 58 0.75 8.02 -5.34
CA LYS A 58 1.70 8.83 -6.10
C LYS A 58 2.66 9.61 -5.20
N ASN A 59 2.14 10.21 -4.13
CA ASN A 59 2.97 10.92 -3.15
C ASN A 59 3.91 9.95 -2.38
N ARG A 60 3.40 8.79 -1.96
CA ARG A 60 4.22 7.76 -1.28
C ARG A 60 5.31 7.20 -2.17
N GLU A 61 5.03 6.92 -3.44
CA GLU A 61 6.00 6.45 -4.43
C GLU A 61 7.08 7.50 -4.67
N ALA A 62 6.70 8.78 -4.84
CA ALA A 62 7.66 9.87 -4.99
C ALA A 62 8.60 9.98 -3.78
N LYS A 63 8.03 9.99 -2.56
CA LYS A 63 8.82 10.02 -1.32
C LYS A 63 9.70 8.80 -1.14
N HIS A 64 9.21 7.63 -1.52
CA HIS A 64 9.98 6.39 -1.46
C HIS A 64 11.19 6.47 -2.40
N ALA A 65 10.98 6.92 -3.64
CA ALA A 65 12.06 7.11 -4.60
C ALA A 65 13.09 8.15 -4.13
N GLU A 66 12.64 9.29 -3.59
CA GLU A 66 13.51 10.32 -3.01
C GLU A 66 14.36 9.77 -1.86
N HIS A 67 13.73 9.11 -0.88
CA HIS A 67 14.44 8.50 0.24
C HIS A 67 15.40 7.40 -0.20
N SER A 68 14.99 6.53 -1.14
CA SER A 68 15.82 5.45 -1.67
C SER A 68 17.08 6.03 -2.33
N ALA A 69 16.94 7.08 -3.14
CA ALA A 69 18.07 7.76 -3.77
C ALA A 69 19.00 8.40 -2.73
N GLU A 70 18.45 9.07 -1.70
CA GLU A 70 19.22 9.66 -0.62
C GLU A 70 20.01 8.61 0.17
N TRP A 71 19.37 7.49 0.52
CA TRP A 71 20.03 6.38 1.24
C TRP A 71 21.13 5.73 0.41
N THR A 72 20.90 5.54 -0.89
CA THR A 72 21.92 5.02 -1.82
C THR A 72 23.12 5.97 -1.89
N ALA A 73 22.89 7.27 -2.01
CA ALA A 73 23.98 8.26 -2.01
C ALA A 73 24.77 8.27 -0.69
N ARG A 74 24.07 8.17 0.45
CA ARG A 74 24.70 8.06 1.78
C ARG A 74 25.51 6.79 1.95
N HIS A 75 25.01 5.66 1.47
CA HIS A 75 25.74 4.38 1.48
C HIS A 75 27.02 4.48 0.67
N ASN A 76 26.95 4.99 -0.56
CA ASN A 76 28.11 5.16 -1.43
C ASN A 76 29.18 6.06 -0.80
N ASP A 77 28.78 7.19 -0.19
CA ASP A 77 29.69 8.08 0.53
C ASP A 77 30.30 7.40 1.77
N PHE A 78 29.51 6.62 2.50
CA PHE A 78 29.98 5.85 3.65
C PHE A 78 31.01 4.79 3.24
N VAL A 79 30.72 3.99 2.20
CA VAL A 79 31.61 2.95 1.68
C VAL A 79 32.91 3.56 1.16
N ALA A 80 32.86 4.70 0.48
CA ALA A 80 34.06 5.41 0.03
C ALA A 80 34.95 5.82 1.22
N LYS A 81 34.37 6.44 2.26
CA LYS A 81 35.08 6.83 3.49
C LYS A 81 35.61 5.63 4.26
N LEU A 82 34.84 4.54 4.31
CA LEU A 82 35.25 3.30 4.97
C LEU A 82 36.44 2.68 4.24
N THR A 83 36.38 2.59 2.91
CA THR A 83 37.46 2.08 2.06
C THR A 83 38.74 2.89 2.27
N GLU A 84 38.66 4.22 2.28
CA GLU A 84 39.81 5.08 2.56
C GLU A 84 40.43 4.80 3.94
N ARG A 85 39.59 4.67 4.98
CA ARG A 85 40.04 4.34 6.33
C ARG A 85 40.68 2.95 6.41
N LEU A 86 40.10 1.95 5.75
CA LEU A 86 40.62 0.59 5.72
C LEU A 86 41.98 0.54 5.02
N ASN A 87 42.16 1.30 3.93
CA ASN A 87 43.43 1.39 3.22
C ASN A 87 44.53 2.02 4.09
N LYS A 88 44.19 2.98 4.95
CA LYS A 88 45.13 3.57 5.92
C LYS A 88 45.43 2.67 7.13
N SER A 89 44.64 1.62 7.37
CA SER A 89 44.85 0.71 8.49
C SER A 89 46.04 -0.23 8.25
N GLN A 90 46.96 -0.26 9.22
CA GLN A 90 48.11 -1.17 9.25
C GLN A 90 47.84 -2.45 10.04
N HIS A 91 46.74 -2.52 10.79
CA HIS A 91 46.41 -3.64 11.68
C HIS A 91 45.44 -4.65 11.07
N LEU A 92 44.96 -4.37 9.86
CA LEU A 92 44.07 -5.24 9.11
C LEU A 92 44.80 -5.75 7.88
N ASP A 93 44.69 -7.05 7.61
CA ASP A 93 45.15 -7.61 6.35
C ASP A 93 44.14 -7.36 5.21
N ALA A 94 44.48 -7.79 4.00
CA ALA A 94 43.61 -7.60 2.84
C ALA A 94 42.29 -8.38 2.94
N ALA A 95 42.30 -9.56 3.57
CA ALA A 95 41.12 -10.41 3.70
C ALA A 95 40.12 -9.78 4.69
N GLN A 96 40.59 -9.32 5.84
CA GLN A 96 39.77 -8.66 6.86
C GLN A 96 39.15 -7.35 6.34
N LYS A 97 39.91 -6.59 5.53
CA LYS A 97 39.36 -5.37 4.88
C LYS A 97 38.24 -5.72 3.90
N ALA A 98 38.42 -6.77 3.10
CA ALA A 98 37.39 -7.23 2.16
C ALA A 98 36.15 -7.75 2.90
N GLU A 99 36.32 -8.48 4.00
CA GLU A 99 35.21 -8.97 4.83
C GLU A 99 34.39 -7.83 5.45
N ILE A 100 35.04 -6.80 6.00
CA ILE A 100 34.34 -5.63 6.55
C ILE A 100 33.51 -4.92 5.47
N LEU A 101 34.04 -4.77 4.26
CA LEU A 101 33.29 -4.16 3.16
C LEU A 101 32.13 -5.05 2.71
N ALA A 102 32.34 -6.35 2.59
CA ALA A 102 31.29 -7.30 2.23
C ALA A 102 30.13 -7.28 3.23
N PHE A 103 30.43 -7.30 4.53
CA PHE A 103 29.41 -7.22 5.58
C PHE A 103 28.61 -5.91 5.54
N VAL A 104 29.26 -4.79 5.22
CA VAL A 104 28.57 -3.50 5.06
C VAL A 104 27.62 -3.49 3.86
N GLU A 105 28.03 -4.08 2.74
CA GLU A 105 27.17 -4.22 1.55
C GLU A 105 25.99 -5.16 1.80
N GLU A 106 26.21 -6.30 2.47
CA GLU A 106 25.17 -7.24 2.85
C GLU A 106 24.10 -6.56 3.72
N GLN A 107 24.53 -5.89 4.79
CA GLN A 107 23.63 -5.16 5.68
C GLN A 107 22.88 -4.03 4.95
N TYR A 108 23.51 -3.37 3.98
CA TYR A 108 22.82 -2.37 3.18
C TYR A 108 21.74 -3.01 2.30
N GLY A 109 22.05 -4.12 1.61
CA GLY A 109 21.10 -4.87 0.80
C GLY A 109 19.88 -5.33 1.59
N GLU A 110 20.10 -5.97 2.74
CA GLU A 110 19.02 -6.40 3.65
C GLU A 110 18.14 -5.24 4.08
N ASN A 111 18.74 -4.10 4.41
CA ASN A 111 17.99 -2.92 4.82
C ASN A 111 17.15 -2.36 3.65
N VAL A 112 17.68 -2.34 2.43
CA VAL A 112 16.93 -1.92 1.23
C VAL A 112 15.73 -2.83 1.02
N GLU A 113 15.93 -4.15 1.02
CA GLU A 113 14.85 -5.13 0.84
C GLU A 113 13.77 -5.01 1.92
N TYR A 114 14.18 -4.81 3.18
CA TYR A 114 13.27 -4.61 4.30
C TYR A 114 12.39 -3.36 4.11
N TRP A 115 12.99 -2.22 3.72
CA TRP A 115 12.24 -0.98 3.51
C TRP A 115 11.33 -1.05 2.28
N ASP A 116 11.77 -1.71 1.21
CA ASP A 116 10.97 -1.94 0.01
C ASP A 116 9.74 -2.81 0.31
N ALA A 117 9.92 -3.88 1.11
CA ALA A 117 8.81 -4.73 1.55
C ALA A 117 7.79 -3.94 2.39
N GLN A 118 8.26 -3.16 3.37
CA GLN A 118 7.41 -2.29 4.19
C GLN A 118 6.67 -1.23 3.34
N HIS A 119 7.31 -0.72 2.28
CA HIS A 119 6.65 0.18 1.33
C HIS A 119 5.54 -0.54 0.55
N ALA A 120 5.82 -1.73 0.02
CA ALA A 120 4.84 -2.53 -0.73
C ALA A 120 3.61 -2.87 0.12
N GLU A 121 3.79 -3.28 1.37
CA GLU A 121 2.70 -3.53 2.31
C GLU A 121 1.85 -2.29 2.59
N ASN A 122 2.52 -1.15 2.74
CA ASN A 122 1.85 0.13 2.95
C ASN A 122 0.98 0.55 1.75
N ILE A 123 1.39 0.19 0.52
CA ILE A 123 0.60 0.40 -0.69
C ILE A 123 -0.56 -0.60 -0.75
N ALA A 124 -0.32 -1.87 -0.43
CA ALA A 124 -1.35 -2.91 -0.41
C ALA A 124 -2.48 -2.62 0.60
N LEU A 125 -2.16 -2.06 1.77
CA LEU A 125 -3.17 -1.62 2.73
C LEU A 125 -4.10 -0.55 2.14
N LEU A 126 -3.54 0.41 1.39
CA LEU A 126 -4.33 1.45 0.75
C LEU A 126 -5.26 0.87 -0.33
N ASP A 127 -4.79 -0.10 -1.10
CA ASP A 127 -5.61 -0.82 -2.08
C ASP A 127 -6.77 -1.55 -1.41
N ALA A 128 -6.51 -2.24 -0.31
CA ALA A 128 -7.55 -2.93 0.45
C ALA A 128 -8.62 -1.96 0.98
N ILE A 129 -8.22 -0.75 1.39
CA ILE A 129 -9.15 0.30 1.85
C ILE A 129 -9.95 0.88 0.68
N ALA A 130 -9.33 1.09 -0.49
CA ALA A 130 -10.02 1.60 -1.68
C ALA A 130 -11.02 0.58 -2.25
N ALA A 131 -10.68 -0.70 -2.21
CA ALA A 131 -11.48 -1.77 -2.80
C ALA A 131 -12.80 -2.03 -2.05
N ASP A 132 -12.86 -1.74 -0.75
CA ASP A 132 -14.01 -2.00 0.11
C ASP A 132 -14.81 -0.71 0.43
N PRO A 133 -15.89 -0.41 -0.31
CA PRO A 133 -16.73 0.76 -0.06
C PRO A 133 -17.54 0.66 1.23
N ASN A 134 -17.69 -0.54 1.81
CA ASN A 134 -18.51 -0.77 3.00
C ASN A 134 -17.77 -0.45 4.30
N LEU A 135 -16.45 -0.26 4.24
CA LEU A 135 -15.68 0.13 5.42
C LEU A 135 -16.16 1.49 5.95
N THR A 136 -16.49 1.49 7.24
CA THR A 136 -16.76 2.73 7.98
C THR A 136 -15.44 3.46 8.27
N ARG A 137 -15.53 4.75 8.56
CA ARG A 137 -14.36 5.56 8.92
C ARG A 137 -13.60 4.98 10.12
N ASP A 138 -14.31 4.45 11.10
CA ASP A 138 -13.68 3.90 12.31
C ASP A 138 -13.01 2.55 12.04
N GLN A 139 -13.59 1.72 11.16
CA GLN A 139 -12.93 0.50 10.70
C GLN A 139 -11.65 0.81 9.90
N ILE A 140 -11.67 1.83 9.04
CA ILE A 140 -10.47 2.28 8.31
C ILE A 140 -9.39 2.72 9.29
N LYS A 141 -9.73 3.58 10.26
CA LYS A 141 -8.79 4.03 11.30
C LYS A 141 -8.22 2.86 12.09
N ALA A 142 -9.06 1.89 12.47
CA ALA A 142 -8.63 0.72 13.21
C ALA A 142 -7.65 -0.15 12.40
N LYS A 143 -7.93 -0.40 11.11
CA LYS A 143 -7.03 -1.13 10.20
C LYS A 143 -5.68 -0.42 10.06
N VAL A 144 -5.70 0.89 9.81
CA VAL A 144 -4.47 1.69 9.69
C VAL A 144 -3.68 1.70 10.99
N LYS A 145 -4.36 1.82 12.14
CA LYS A 145 -3.70 1.79 13.44
C LYS A 145 -3.05 0.43 13.72
N ALA A 146 -3.77 -0.66 13.49
CA ALA A 146 -3.24 -2.01 13.67
C ALA A 146 -2.00 -2.24 12.80
N HIS A 147 -2.04 -1.81 11.53
CA HIS A 147 -0.90 -1.87 10.61
C HIS A 147 0.31 -1.10 11.14
N ILE A 148 0.11 0.15 11.56
CA ILE A 148 1.19 0.99 12.12
C ILE A 148 1.78 0.37 13.40
N ASP A 149 0.94 -0.20 14.26
CA ASP A 149 1.40 -0.81 15.51
C ASP A 149 2.19 -2.10 15.23
N SER A 150 1.81 -2.90 14.22
CA SER A 150 2.60 -4.06 13.73
C SER A 150 3.97 -3.61 13.22
N GLN A 151 3.99 -2.65 12.28
CA GLN A 151 5.23 -2.13 11.70
C GLN A 151 6.17 -1.55 12.77
N LYS A 152 5.64 -0.96 13.84
CA LYS A 152 6.49 -0.48 14.95
C LYS A 152 7.22 -1.61 15.66
N SER A 153 6.54 -2.74 15.90
CA SER A 153 7.17 -3.91 16.54
C SER A 153 8.24 -4.50 15.62
N GLU A 154 7.89 -4.76 14.37
CA GLU A 154 8.81 -5.30 13.35
C GLU A 154 10.04 -4.40 13.19
N ASN A 155 9.84 -3.08 13.11
CA ASN A 155 10.95 -2.11 13.03
C ASN A 155 11.84 -2.12 14.27
N GLN A 156 11.30 -2.41 15.44
CA GLN A 156 12.09 -2.49 16.68
C GLN A 156 12.91 -3.78 16.71
N GLU A 157 12.32 -4.89 16.28
CA GLU A 157 12.96 -6.21 16.17
C GLU A 157 14.11 -6.15 15.15
N HIS A 158 13.83 -5.70 13.93
CA HIS A 158 14.82 -5.53 12.86
C HIS A 158 16.02 -4.66 13.31
N ARG A 159 15.75 -3.55 14.01
CA ARG A 159 16.82 -2.68 14.56
C ARG A 159 17.63 -3.35 15.65
N THR A 160 17.05 -4.26 16.41
CA THR A 160 17.75 -4.98 17.48
C THR A 160 18.63 -6.07 16.89
N GLU A 161 18.11 -6.82 15.91
CA GLU A 161 18.85 -7.84 15.16
C GLU A 161 20.07 -7.24 14.46
N GLN A 162 19.88 -6.18 13.68
CA GLN A 162 20.97 -5.47 13.00
C GLN A 162 22.04 -4.93 13.97
N LYS A 163 21.67 -4.56 15.20
CA LYS A 163 22.66 -4.14 16.21
C LYS A 163 23.47 -5.32 16.72
N THR A 164 22.80 -6.44 17.00
CA THR A 164 23.45 -7.67 17.47
C THR A 164 24.41 -8.20 16.42
N GLU A 165 24.00 -8.33 15.16
CA GLU A 165 24.85 -8.80 14.06
C GLU A 165 26.09 -7.92 13.89
N ARG A 166 25.93 -6.59 13.95
CA ARG A 166 27.06 -5.65 13.88
C ARG A 166 28.00 -5.78 15.06
N GLN A 167 27.48 -6.09 16.25
CA GLN A 167 28.32 -6.29 17.43
C GLN A 167 29.11 -7.59 17.29
N GLU A 168 28.45 -8.68 16.94
CA GLU A 168 29.07 -10.00 16.75
C GLU A 168 30.14 -9.95 15.65
N HIS A 169 29.86 -9.30 14.52
CA HIS A 169 30.84 -9.14 13.45
C HIS A 169 32.07 -8.32 13.90
N ARG A 170 31.87 -7.25 14.69
CA ARG A 170 32.99 -6.47 15.24
C ARG A 170 33.84 -7.29 16.20
N GLU A 171 33.21 -8.09 17.07
CA GLU A 171 33.90 -8.95 18.02
C GLU A 171 34.69 -10.05 17.28
N LYS A 172 34.12 -10.64 16.23
CA LYS A 172 34.81 -11.60 15.36
C LYS A 172 36.09 -11.02 14.78
N ILE A 173 36.01 -9.88 14.07
CA ILE A 173 37.18 -9.22 13.47
C ILE A 173 38.22 -8.85 14.54
N LYS A 174 37.78 -8.35 15.71
CA LYS A 174 38.69 -8.01 16.80
C LYS A 174 39.46 -9.24 17.30
N ASN A 175 38.79 -10.38 17.43
CA ASN A 175 39.41 -11.64 17.85
C ASN A 175 40.39 -12.18 16.80
N GLU A 176 40.15 -11.95 15.52
CA GLU A 176 41.06 -12.34 14.43
C GLU A 176 42.34 -11.50 14.40
N ILE A 177 42.26 -10.20 14.72
CA ILE A 177 43.44 -9.33 14.81
C ILE A 177 44.35 -9.69 16.00
N GLN A 178 43.76 -10.25 17.07
CA GLN A 178 44.49 -10.60 18.30
C GLN A 178 45.19 -11.97 18.25
N LYS A 179 44.95 -12.77 17.20
CA LYS A 179 45.60 -14.07 16.97
C LYS A 179 46.93 -13.89 16.23
#